data_AF-A0AA95K1M9-F1
#
_entry.id   AF-A0AA95K1M9-F1
#
_cell.length_a   1.000
_cell.length_b   1.000
_cell.length_c   1.000
_cell.angle_alpha   90.00
_cell.angle_beta   90.00
_cell.angle_gamma   90.00
#
_symmetry.space_group_name_H-M   'P 1'
#
loop_
_entity.id
_entity.type
_entity.pdbx_description
1 polymer ?
#
loop_
_entity_poly.entity_id
_entity_poly.type
_entity_poly.pdbx_seq_one_letter_code
_entity_poly.pdbx_strand_id
1 'polypeptide(L)'
;MSVWDKFGKLETLKIDISERSDQWNRLTKATIYGNGKNQATIYVKINIIGLDGNRLIIPEDELLKAVHIVHYEEGKRLNRKNNNSNYKPWIYTDEDFGYAKLVSGSDYLESAEVNTYESEQVVKFYLYATEPNEGFKISAGIDIPGVGDFNTSERGTITRNGPEGKTGSAFKYPHFVHINAIEPLDFSKSENITVDSSRREISNKIKISRMGFLKDIFYFKGVSKLENIGIKPKEIKSYDNNTFKVINIDGPKKADLNTVKFYDNKLPDVIFGMGGDSFSSYFVFVGQQRGKYLGLMPGSCIYTVEETTNVVYKYELDQYDDHHKTFHYGLEISTIQCNMPLMNVGKLNWCNQNENATFKVDVIDSYGTSGIITIESHYGISSKNNITINGK
;
A
#
# COMPACT_ATOMS: atom_id res chain seq x y z
N MET A 1 34.83 -6.44 -29.12
CA MET A 1 33.68 -6.77 -29.98
C MET A 1 32.45 -6.70 -29.11
N SER A 2 31.51 -5.86 -29.51
CA SER A 2 30.19 -5.71 -28.92
C SER A 2 29.34 -6.93 -29.27
N VAL A 3 28.38 -7.32 -28.43
CA VAL A 3 27.42 -8.39 -28.78
C VAL A 3 26.60 -8.00 -30.02
N TRP A 4 26.37 -6.69 -30.20
CA TRP A 4 25.65 -6.10 -31.33
C TRP A 4 26.37 -6.26 -32.67
N ASP A 5 27.70 -6.48 -32.66
CA ASP A 5 28.48 -6.75 -33.89
C ASP A 5 28.03 -8.05 -34.58
N LYS A 6 27.33 -8.93 -33.86
CA LYS A 6 26.78 -10.19 -34.36
C LYS A 6 25.34 -10.07 -34.86
N PHE A 7 24.75 -8.87 -34.87
CA PHE A 7 23.37 -8.66 -35.30
C PHE A 7 23.16 -9.09 -36.76
N GLY A 8 22.22 -10.01 -36.97
CA GLY A 8 21.75 -10.41 -38.30
C GLY A 8 20.45 -9.69 -38.67
N LYS A 9 19.38 -9.92 -37.89
CA LYS A 9 18.07 -9.27 -38.06
C LYS A 9 17.28 -9.25 -36.75
N LEU A 10 16.41 -8.27 -36.59
CA LEU A 10 15.34 -8.25 -35.61
C LEU A 10 14.16 -9.07 -36.16
N GLU A 11 13.78 -10.13 -35.45
CA GLU A 11 12.68 -11.02 -35.87
C GLU A 11 11.38 -10.64 -35.17
N THR A 12 11.45 -10.35 -33.87
CA THR A 12 10.28 -9.98 -33.08
C THR A 12 10.58 -8.78 -32.19
N LEU A 13 9.62 -7.85 -32.11
CA LEU A 13 9.55 -6.78 -31.13
C LEU A 13 8.07 -6.60 -30.76
N LYS A 14 7.69 -6.79 -29.50
CA LYS A 14 6.30 -6.70 -29.02
C LYS A 14 6.21 -6.00 -27.68
N ILE A 15 5.05 -5.44 -27.38
CA ILE A 15 4.74 -4.81 -26.11
C ILE A 15 3.49 -5.45 -25.50
N ASP A 16 3.53 -5.78 -24.21
CA ASP A 16 2.44 -6.41 -23.46
C ASP A 16 2.31 -5.80 -22.06
N ILE A 17 1.14 -5.97 -21.41
CA ILE A 17 0.86 -5.55 -20.02
C ILE A 17 0.85 -6.75 -19.05
N SER A 18 0.73 -7.98 -19.56
CA SER A 18 0.77 -9.21 -18.78
C SER A 18 2.07 -9.98 -19.02
N GLU A 19 2.63 -10.53 -17.94
CA GLU A 19 3.84 -11.36 -18.01
C GLU A 19 3.56 -12.66 -18.77
N ARG A 20 2.34 -13.19 -18.60
CA ARG A 20 1.97 -14.46 -19.20
C ARG A 20 1.66 -14.29 -20.68
N SER A 21 2.38 -15.08 -21.48
CA SER A 21 2.16 -15.29 -22.91
C SER A 21 1.02 -16.26 -23.22
N ASP A 22 0.25 -16.71 -22.21
CA ASP A 22 -0.88 -17.59 -22.43
C ASP A 22 -1.94 -16.84 -23.24
N GLN A 23 -2.23 -17.38 -24.42
CA GLN A 23 -2.96 -16.76 -25.54
C GLN A 23 -4.39 -16.31 -25.21
N TRP A 24 -4.86 -16.55 -23.98
CA TRP A 24 -6.25 -16.38 -23.59
C TRP A 24 -6.55 -15.00 -22.98
N ASN A 25 -5.58 -14.31 -22.34
CA ASN A 25 -5.82 -13.02 -21.68
C ASN A 25 -4.69 -12.02 -21.98
N ARG A 26 -4.58 -11.58 -23.24
CA ARG A 26 -3.73 -10.42 -23.58
C ARG A 26 -4.47 -9.15 -23.21
N LEU A 27 -4.05 -8.52 -22.11
CA LEU A 27 -4.53 -7.20 -21.75
C LEU A 27 -4.01 -6.18 -22.77
N THR A 28 -4.90 -5.73 -23.65
CA THR A 28 -4.62 -4.68 -24.63
C THR A 28 -4.88 -3.28 -24.07
N LYS A 29 -5.55 -3.20 -22.91
CA LYS A 29 -5.81 -1.95 -22.19
C LYS A 29 -5.42 -2.07 -20.72
N ALA A 30 -4.72 -1.07 -20.20
CA ALA A 30 -4.44 -0.87 -18.79
C ALA A 30 -5.02 0.46 -18.32
N THR A 31 -5.65 0.43 -17.15
CA THR A 31 -6.03 1.63 -16.41
C THR A 31 -5.30 1.66 -15.07
N ILE A 32 -4.66 2.78 -14.77
CA ILE A 32 -4.00 3.07 -13.49
C ILE A 32 -4.53 4.38 -12.91
N TYR A 33 -4.17 4.70 -11.67
CA TYR A 33 -4.36 6.03 -11.11
C TYR A 33 -3.23 6.98 -11.53
N GLY A 34 -3.59 8.19 -11.94
CA GLY A 34 -2.65 9.27 -12.24
C GLY A 34 -2.14 9.96 -10.97
N ASN A 35 -1.46 9.22 -10.09
CA ASN A 35 -0.98 9.73 -8.78
C ASN A 35 0.56 9.73 -8.65
N GLY A 36 1.28 9.46 -9.74
CA GLY A 36 2.75 9.39 -9.76
C GLY A 36 3.35 8.14 -9.10
N LYS A 37 2.55 7.26 -8.51
CA LYS A 37 2.99 6.06 -7.77
C LYS A 37 2.44 4.77 -8.37
N ASN A 38 1.17 4.73 -8.75
CA ASN A 38 0.55 3.56 -9.36
C ASN A 38 1.20 3.29 -10.72
N GLN A 39 1.64 2.06 -10.93
CA GLN A 39 2.36 1.66 -12.13
C GLN A 39 1.60 0.56 -12.90
N ALA A 40 1.62 0.65 -14.22
CA ALA A 40 1.37 -0.48 -15.10
C ALA A 40 2.71 -1.16 -15.39
N THR A 41 2.75 -2.49 -15.27
CA THR A 41 3.92 -3.25 -15.72
C THR A 41 3.83 -3.43 -17.22
N ILE A 42 4.92 -3.12 -17.92
CA ILE A 42 5.05 -3.23 -19.37
C ILE A 42 6.15 -4.24 -19.68
N TYR A 43 5.84 -5.21 -20.52
CA TYR A 43 6.77 -6.23 -20.99
C TYR A 43 7.08 -5.96 -22.46
N VAL A 44 8.36 -5.83 -22.79
CA VAL A 44 8.82 -5.75 -24.17
C VAL A 44 9.49 -7.06 -24.54
N LYS A 45 8.93 -7.78 -25.50
CA LYS A 45 9.42 -9.10 -25.93
C LYS A 45 10.18 -8.98 -27.25
N ILE A 46 11.36 -9.59 -27.30
CA ILE A 46 12.35 -9.34 -28.34
C ILE A 46 12.96 -10.66 -28.78
N ASN A 47 13.09 -10.83 -30.10
CA ASN A 47 13.85 -11.92 -30.69
C ASN A 47 14.77 -11.36 -31.78
N ILE A 48 16.08 -11.60 -31.63
CA ILE A 48 17.12 -11.15 -32.55
C ILE A 48 17.85 -12.40 -33.06
N ILE A 49 18.02 -12.48 -34.38
CA ILE A 49 18.79 -13.52 -35.03
C ILE A 49 20.16 -12.95 -35.38
N GLY A 50 21.23 -13.68 -35.04
CA GLY A 50 22.60 -13.32 -35.33
C GLY A 50 23.01 -13.63 -36.78
N LEU A 51 24.22 -13.21 -37.14
CA LEU A 51 24.83 -13.48 -38.46
C LEU A 51 24.99 -14.97 -38.76
N ASP A 52 25.09 -15.80 -37.72
CA ASP A 52 25.18 -17.26 -37.81
C ASP A 52 23.82 -17.95 -38.02
N GLY A 53 22.74 -17.18 -38.08
CA GLY A 53 21.37 -17.68 -38.20
C GLY A 53 20.77 -18.20 -36.90
N ASN A 54 21.53 -18.19 -35.79
CA ASN A 54 21.04 -18.59 -34.48
C ASN A 54 20.49 -17.37 -33.72
N ARG A 55 19.73 -17.64 -32.66
CA ARG A 55 19.29 -16.59 -31.73
C ARG A 55 20.49 -15.89 -31.10
N LEU A 56 20.52 -14.57 -31.18
CA LEU A 56 21.49 -13.74 -30.49
C LEU A 56 20.98 -13.43 -29.08
N ILE A 57 21.71 -13.91 -28.07
CA ILE A 57 21.39 -13.64 -26.66
C ILE A 57 22.13 -12.38 -26.22
N ILE A 58 21.38 -11.31 -25.94
CA ILE A 58 21.92 -10.04 -25.47
C ILE A 58 21.92 -10.02 -23.93
N PRO A 59 23.00 -9.55 -23.27
CA PRO A 59 22.98 -9.32 -21.82
C PRO A 59 21.83 -8.39 -21.40
N GLU A 60 21.20 -8.68 -20.26
CA GLU A 60 20.01 -7.96 -19.80
C GLU A 60 20.24 -6.45 -19.66
N ASP A 61 21.39 -6.03 -19.13
CA ASP A 61 21.72 -4.63 -18.91
C ASP A 61 21.96 -3.87 -20.22
N GLU A 62 22.51 -4.53 -21.24
CA GLU A 62 22.64 -3.97 -22.59
C GLU A 62 21.28 -3.85 -23.27
N LEU A 63 20.45 -4.88 -23.15
CA LEU A 63 19.10 -4.89 -23.72
C LEU A 63 18.22 -3.81 -23.08
N LEU A 64 18.28 -3.64 -21.76
CA LEU A 64 17.54 -2.61 -21.02
C LEU A 64 17.94 -1.17 -21.43
N LYS A 65 19.18 -0.96 -21.88
CA LYS A 65 19.65 0.34 -22.39
C LYS A 65 19.18 0.60 -23.82
N ALA A 66 19.11 -0.44 -24.65
CA ALA A 66 18.68 -0.35 -26.05
C ALA A 66 17.16 -0.17 -26.19
N VAL A 67 16.38 -0.78 -25.29
CA VAL A 67 14.92 -0.82 -25.39
C VAL A 67 14.28 0.42 -24.77
N HIS A 68 13.22 0.90 -25.41
CA HIS A 68 12.47 2.07 -24.98
C HIS A 68 10.98 1.93 -25.36
N ILE A 69 10.15 2.84 -24.86
CA ILE A 69 8.71 2.88 -25.17
C ILE A 69 8.46 4.10 -26.08
N VAL A 70 7.59 3.96 -27.06
CA VAL A 70 7.19 5.03 -28.00
C VAL A 70 5.69 5.25 -28.02
N HIS A 71 5.26 6.44 -28.41
CA HIS A 71 3.87 6.72 -28.78
C HIS A 71 3.53 6.00 -30.10
N TYR A 72 2.42 5.27 -30.16
CA TYR A 72 2.10 4.40 -31.31
C TYR A 72 1.86 5.20 -32.60
N GLU A 73 1.12 6.30 -32.54
CA GLU A 73 0.75 7.09 -33.72
C GLU A 73 1.93 7.91 -34.28
N GLU A 74 2.77 8.47 -33.39
CA GLU A 74 3.87 9.36 -33.79
C GLU A 74 5.23 8.66 -33.92
N GLY A 75 5.40 7.49 -33.30
CA GLY A 75 6.69 6.78 -33.22
C GLY A 75 7.75 7.49 -32.37
N LYS A 76 7.39 8.53 -31.62
CA LYS A 76 8.31 9.28 -30.75
C LYS A 76 8.49 8.60 -29.40
N ARG A 77 9.70 8.64 -28.86
CA ARG A 77 10.04 8.10 -27.53
C ARG A 77 9.23 8.78 -26.41
N LEU A 78 8.74 7.98 -25.47
CA LEU A 78 8.12 8.44 -24.23
C LEU A 78 9.16 8.94 -23.23
N ASN A 79 8.69 9.60 -22.18
CA ASN A 79 9.56 10.06 -21.09
C ASN A 79 10.06 8.89 -20.27
N ARG A 80 11.39 8.72 -20.21
CA ARG A 80 12.02 7.88 -19.19
C ARG A 80 12.22 8.71 -17.92
N LYS A 81 12.08 8.11 -16.74
CA LYS A 81 12.36 8.77 -15.45
C LYS A 81 13.74 9.46 -15.50
N ASN A 82 13.80 10.70 -15.01
CA ASN A 82 14.95 11.61 -15.07
C ASN A 82 15.32 12.14 -16.46
N ASN A 83 14.48 11.94 -17.48
CA ASN A 83 14.65 12.48 -18.82
C ASN A 83 13.38 13.23 -19.26
N ASN A 84 13.45 14.56 -19.30
CA ASN A 84 12.29 15.41 -19.60
C ASN A 84 12.02 15.47 -21.11
N SER A 85 10.86 15.00 -21.56
CA SER A 85 10.37 15.24 -22.94
C SER A 85 8.82 15.27 -23.04
N ASN A 86 8.32 15.25 -24.28
CA ASN A 86 7.06 15.84 -24.74
C ASN A 86 5.75 15.20 -24.24
N TYR A 87 5.79 14.04 -23.57
CA TYR A 87 4.59 13.25 -23.24
C TYR A 87 4.22 13.28 -21.76
N LYS A 88 4.17 14.46 -21.14
CA LYS A 88 3.53 14.58 -19.82
C LYS A 88 2.04 14.22 -19.93
N PRO A 89 1.47 13.49 -18.95
CA PRO A 89 2.04 13.14 -17.65
C PRO A 89 2.74 11.76 -17.58
N TRP A 90 2.91 11.08 -18.71
CA TRP A 90 3.36 9.70 -18.76
C TRP A 90 4.88 9.57 -18.66
N ILE A 91 5.34 8.71 -17.76
CA ILE A 91 6.76 8.44 -17.51
C ILE A 91 6.94 6.94 -17.30
N TYR A 92 7.95 6.35 -17.95
CA TYR A 92 8.37 4.97 -17.72
C TYR A 92 9.71 4.87 -17.01
N THR A 93 9.91 3.79 -16.27
CA THR A 93 11.12 3.51 -15.49
C THR A 93 11.35 2.00 -15.42
N ASP A 94 12.54 1.59 -15.06
CA ASP A 94 12.93 0.22 -14.69
C ASP A 94 12.75 -0.09 -13.20
N GLU A 95 12.35 0.90 -12.39
CA GLU A 95 12.16 0.78 -10.95
C GLU A 95 10.71 0.47 -10.58
N ASP A 96 10.51 -0.59 -9.79
CA ASP A 96 9.23 -0.89 -9.15
C ASP A 96 9.04 -0.02 -7.91
N PHE A 97 8.00 0.80 -7.87
CA PHE A 97 7.66 1.59 -6.69
C PHE A 97 6.88 0.78 -5.64
N GLY A 98 6.55 -0.48 -5.94
CA GLY A 98 5.76 -1.37 -5.09
C GLY A 98 4.24 -1.23 -5.30
N TYR A 99 3.81 -0.49 -6.32
CA TYR A 99 2.39 -0.19 -6.62
C TYR A 99 2.01 -0.56 -8.06
N ALA A 100 2.62 -1.63 -8.59
CA ALA A 100 2.44 -2.11 -9.97
C ALA A 100 1.13 -2.90 -10.18
N LYS A 101 0.00 -2.33 -9.75
CA LYS A 101 -1.32 -2.95 -9.77
C LYS A 101 -2.28 -2.19 -10.67
N LEU A 102 -2.95 -2.87 -11.59
CA LEU A 102 -3.92 -2.25 -12.50
C LEU A 102 -5.27 -2.05 -11.81
N VAL A 103 -5.87 -0.88 -11.98
CA VAL A 103 -7.25 -0.60 -11.57
C VAL A 103 -8.20 -1.42 -12.42
N SER A 104 -8.00 -1.40 -13.73
CA SER A 104 -8.71 -2.26 -14.66
C SER A 104 -7.85 -2.60 -15.86
N GLY A 105 -8.16 -3.75 -16.45
CA GLY A 105 -7.72 -4.12 -17.78
C GLY A 105 -8.89 -4.76 -18.49
N SER A 106 -8.92 -4.67 -19.81
CA SER A 106 -9.89 -5.36 -20.64
C SER A 106 -9.14 -6.13 -21.71
N ASP A 107 -9.56 -7.37 -21.95
CA ASP A 107 -9.16 -8.11 -23.13
C ASP A 107 -9.90 -7.51 -24.32
N TYR A 108 -9.16 -7.14 -25.37
CA TYR A 108 -9.73 -6.96 -26.69
C TYR A 108 -9.21 -8.10 -27.55
N LEU A 109 -10.12 -9.01 -27.94
CA LEU A 109 -9.84 -10.08 -28.89
C LEU A 109 -9.97 -9.53 -30.31
N GLU A 110 -8.84 -9.35 -30.98
CA GLU A 110 -8.51 -10.01 -32.27
C GLU A 110 -7.14 -9.49 -32.73
N SER A 111 -6.08 -10.21 -32.37
CA SER A 111 -4.98 -10.41 -33.31
C SER A 111 -4.81 -11.92 -33.44
N ALA A 112 -5.29 -12.48 -34.54
CA ALA A 112 -5.08 -13.88 -34.89
C ALA A 112 -3.59 -14.13 -35.17
N GLU A 113 -2.78 -14.24 -34.12
CA GLU A 113 -1.41 -14.76 -34.20
C GLU A 113 -1.16 -15.70 -33.03
N VAL A 114 -1.47 -16.99 -33.27
CA VAL A 114 -0.91 -18.11 -32.52
C VAL A 114 0.55 -18.19 -32.87
N ASN A 115 1.38 -17.54 -32.07
CA ASN A 115 2.83 -17.70 -32.14
C ASN A 115 3.31 -18.10 -30.75
N THR A 116 3.54 -19.40 -30.58
CA THR A 116 4.25 -20.00 -29.44
C THR A 116 5.75 -19.78 -29.65
N TYR A 117 6.25 -18.62 -29.20
CA TYR A 117 7.68 -18.43 -29.06
C TYR A 117 8.07 -18.62 -27.58
N GLU A 118 8.53 -19.81 -27.22
CA GLU A 118 9.38 -20.04 -26.02
C GLU A 118 10.77 -19.36 -26.15
N SER A 119 10.92 -18.59 -27.24
CA SER A 119 12.08 -17.91 -27.82
C SER A 119 12.52 -16.53 -27.33
N GLU A 120 11.72 -15.79 -26.58
CA GLU A 120 11.86 -14.33 -26.54
C GLU A 120 12.70 -13.87 -25.33
N GLN A 121 13.51 -12.82 -25.49
CA GLN A 121 14.07 -12.07 -24.36
C GLN A 121 13.05 -11.02 -23.94
N VAL A 122 12.82 -10.88 -22.64
CA VAL A 122 11.80 -9.97 -22.10
C VAL A 122 12.47 -8.88 -21.29
N VAL A 123 12.16 -7.62 -21.61
CA VAL A 123 12.53 -6.45 -20.82
C VAL A 123 11.30 -5.95 -20.08
N LYS A 124 11.45 -5.66 -18.80
CA LYS A 124 10.37 -5.16 -17.95
C LYS A 124 10.55 -3.66 -17.69
N PHE A 125 9.49 -2.91 -17.91
CA PHE A 125 9.37 -1.51 -17.51
C PHE A 125 8.12 -1.30 -16.66
N TYR A 126 8.10 -0.18 -15.95
CA TYR A 126 6.98 0.31 -15.17
C TYR A 126 6.59 1.68 -15.69
N LEU A 127 5.32 1.83 -16.05
CA LEU A 127 4.77 3.06 -16.59
C LEU A 127 3.78 3.67 -15.60
N TYR A 128 3.95 4.96 -15.32
CA TYR A 128 3.04 5.71 -14.45
C TYR A 128 2.68 7.06 -15.07
N ALA A 129 1.60 7.65 -14.58
CA ALA A 129 1.19 9.00 -14.91
C ALA A 129 1.22 9.88 -13.66
N THR A 130 1.74 11.09 -13.78
CA THR A 130 1.78 12.05 -12.67
C THR A 130 0.44 12.71 -12.37
N GLU A 131 -0.49 12.70 -13.33
CA GLU A 131 -1.85 13.22 -13.21
C GLU A 131 -2.82 12.41 -14.09
N PRO A 132 -4.15 12.53 -13.91
CA PRO A 132 -5.14 11.86 -14.75
C PRO A 132 -5.02 12.28 -16.22
N ASN A 133 -5.23 11.33 -17.13
CA ASN A 133 -5.10 11.53 -18.57
C ASN A 133 -5.87 10.44 -19.31
N GLU A 134 -6.65 10.82 -20.33
CA GLU A 134 -7.47 9.90 -21.15
C GLU A 134 -6.68 8.73 -21.74
N GLY A 135 -5.36 8.91 -21.86
CA GLY A 135 -4.46 7.88 -22.31
C GLY A 135 -4.20 7.91 -23.80
N PHE A 136 -3.35 7.00 -24.24
CA PHE A 136 -3.04 6.78 -25.66
C PHE A 136 -2.45 5.39 -25.86
N LYS A 137 -2.14 5.06 -27.11
CA LYS A 137 -1.51 3.80 -27.48
C LYS A 137 0.01 3.93 -27.41
N ILE A 138 0.64 2.95 -26.77
CA ILE A 138 2.09 2.86 -26.66
C ILE A 138 2.61 1.60 -27.35
N SER A 139 3.86 1.68 -27.77
CA SER A 139 4.55 0.68 -28.56
C SER A 139 5.98 0.47 -28.07
N ALA A 140 6.58 -0.64 -28.47
CA ALA A 140 7.97 -0.94 -28.16
C ALA A 140 8.91 -0.29 -29.18
N GLY A 141 10.09 0.11 -28.73
CA GLY A 141 11.21 0.51 -29.55
C GLY A 141 12.51 -0.11 -29.06
N ILE A 142 13.47 -0.29 -29.95
CA ILE A 142 14.83 -0.75 -29.67
C ILE A 142 15.81 0.00 -30.55
N ASP A 143 16.85 0.55 -29.94
CA ASP A 143 17.96 1.20 -30.61
C ASP A 143 19.16 0.24 -30.63
N ILE A 144 19.45 -0.34 -31.79
CA ILE A 144 20.50 -1.35 -31.94
C ILE A 144 21.81 -0.64 -32.31
N PRO A 145 22.83 -0.65 -31.42
CA PRO A 145 24.10 0.02 -31.70
C PRO A 145 24.73 -0.46 -33.02
N GLY A 146 25.09 0.50 -33.88
CA GLY A 146 25.68 0.22 -35.20
C GLY A 146 24.68 -0.18 -36.28
N VAL A 147 23.38 -0.28 -35.98
CA VAL A 147 22.32 -0.62 -36.95
C VAL A 147 21.29 0.49 -37.04
N GLY A 148 20.77 0.95 -35.89
CA GLY A 148 19.81 2.04 -35.79
C GLY A 148 18.55 1.70 -35.00
N ASP A 149 17.57 2.61 -35.07
CA ASP A 149 16.33 2.56 -34.30
C ASP A 149 15.25 1.73 -35.00
N PHE A 150 14.54 0.90 -34.24
CA PHE A 150 13.39 0.13 -34.65
C PHE A 150 12.25 0.37 -33.68
N ASN A 151 11.01 0.46 -34.16
CA ASN A 151 9.84 0.53 -33.30
C ASN A 151 8.60 -0.10 -33.93
N THR A 152 7.64 -0.42 -33.06
CA THR A 152 6.36 -1.04 -33.42
C THR A 152 5.23 -0.01 -33.54
N SER A 153 5.58 1.24 -33.83
CA SER A 153 4.61 2.32 -34.10
C SER A 153 3.77 1.99 -35.34
N GLU A 154 2.72 2.76 -35.59
CA GLU A 154 1.85 2.59 -36.76
C GLU A 154 2.65 2.57 -38.08
N ARG A 155 3.73 3.36 -38.15
CA ARG A 155 4.58 3.51 -39.35
C ARG A 155 5.87 2.71 -39.29
N GLY A 156 6.27 2.23 -38.11
CA GLY A 156 7.58 1.64 -37.84
C GLY A 156 8.72 2.62 -38.07
N THR A 157 9.93 2.10 -38.34
CA THR A 157 11.09 2.92 -38.76
C THR A 157 11.50 2.59 -40.19
N ILE A 158 12.27 3.50 -40.82
CA ILE A 158 12.85 3.28 -42.15
C ILE A 158 14.18 2.50 -42.09
N THR A 159 14.68 2.20 -40.90
CA THR A 159 15.93 1.47 -40.65
C THR A 159 15.86 0.09 -41.30
N ARG A 160 16.88 -0.26 -42.10
CA ARG A 160 16.92 -1.56 -42.77
C ARG A 160 17.27 -2.65 -41.76
N ASN A 161 16.51 -3.73 -41.79
CA ASN A 161 16.63 -4.84 -40.87
C ASN A 161 17.66 -5.87 -41.35
N GLY A 162 18.93 -5.49 -41.29
CA GLY A 162 20.05 -6.32 -41.70
C GLY A 162 21.36 -5.85 -41.05
N PRO A 163 22.48 -6.57 -41.27
CA PRO A 163 23.76 -6.23 -40.67
C PRO A 163 24.17 -4.77 -40.95
N GLU A 164 24.60 -4.08 -39.91
CA GLU A 164 25.00 -2.66 -39.94
C GLU A 164 23.93 -1.70 -40.49
N GLY A 165 22.66 -2.12 -40.57
CA GLY A 165 21.57 -1.32 -41.14
C GLY A 165 21.67 -1.14 -42.67
N LYS A 166 22.48 -1.93 -43.38
CA LYS A 166 22.78 -1.73 -44.81
C LYS A 166 21.89 -2.56 -45.74
N THR A 167 21.44 -3.73 -45.29
CA THR A 167 20.69 -4.71 -46.09
C THR A 167 19.34 -5.04 -45.48
N GLY A 168 18.50 -5.80 -46.20
CA GLY A 168 17.15 -6.15 -45.75
C GLY A 168 16.10 -5.06 -46.02
N SER A 169 14.85 -5.38 -45.69
CA SER A 169 13.73 -4.44 -45.74
C SER A 169 13.60 -3.68 -44.43
N ALA A 170 12.83 -2.59 -44.41
CA ALA A 170 12.42 -1.96 -43.17
C ALA A 170 11.66 -2.96 -42.28
N PHE A 171 11.92 -2.93 -40.97
CA PHE A 171 11.16 -3.72 -40.00
C PHE A 171 9.80 -3.04 -39.76
N LYS A 172 8.72 -3.74 -40.08
CA LYS A 172 7.34 -3.29 -39.82
C LYS A 172 6.62 -4.35 -39.01
N TYR A 173 6.37 -4.04 -37.75
CA TYR A 173 5.66 -4.92 -36.84
C TYR A 173 4.76 -4.07 -35.92
N PRO A 174 3.69 -3.44 -36.45
CA PRO A 174 2.85 -2.55 -35.65
C PRO A 174 2.20 -3.33 -34.50
N HIS A 175 2.46 -2.90 -33.27
CA HIS A 175 1.95 -3.55 -32.06
C HIS A 175 1.85 -2.51 -30.96
N PHE A 176 0.71 -2.47 -30.28
CA PHE A 176 0.45 -1.48 -29.25
C PHE A 176 -0.34 -2.04 -28.08
N VAL A 177 -0.27 -1.33 -26.96
CA VAL A 177 -1.19 -1.44 -25.84
C VAL A 177 -1.75 -0.05 -25.51
N HIS A 178 -2.99 0.01 -25.05
CA HIS A 178 -3.65 1.25 -24.63
C HIS A 178 -3.47 1.42 -23.12
N ILE A 179 -2.98 2.57 -22.72
CA ILE A 179 -2.83 2.96 -21.31
C ILE A 179 -3.77 4.12 -21.01
N ASN A 180 -4.34 4.19 -19.81
CA ASN A 180 -5.19 5.29 -19.36
C ASN A 180 -4.92 5.56 -17.86
N ALA A 181 -4.98 6.83 -17.45
CA ALA A 181 -4.80 7.24 -16.07
C ALA A 181 -6.06 7.96 -15.56
N ILE A 182 -6.71 7.40 -14.55
CA ILE A 182 -7.91 7.99 -13.95
C ILE A 182 -7.58 8.74 -12.66
N GLU A 183 -8.55 9.50 -12.16
CA GLU A 183 -8.45 10.19 -10.87
C GLU A 183 -8.17 9.20 -9.73
N PRO A 184 -7.17 9.47 -8.86
CA PRO A 184 -6.94 8.67 -7.67
C PRO A 184 -8.15 8.68 -6.74
N LEU A 185 -8.27 7.63 -5.92
CA LEU A 185 -9.32 7.59 -4.90
C LEU A 185 -9.15 8.76 -3.93
N ASP A 186 -10.21 9.54 -3.81
CA ASP A 186 -10.28 10.60 -2.81
C ASP A 186 -10.75 10.02 -1.49
N PHE A 187 -9.81 9.77 -0.58
CA PHE A 187 -10.12 9.27 0.76
C PHE A 187 -10.77 10.30 1.69
N SER A 188 -10.94 11.57 1.26
CA SER A 188 -11.81 12.51 1.99
C SER A 188 -13.30 12.16 1.86
N LYS A 189 -13.66 11.37 0.84
CA LYS A 189 -15.03 10.92 0.60
C LYS A 189 -15.27 9.59 1.29
N SER A 190 -16.23 9.55 2.21
CA SER A 190 -16.58 8.35 2.98
C SER A 190 -17.01 7.18 2.10
N GLU A 191 -17.50 7.43 0.88
CA GLU A 191 -17.91 6.40 -0.07
C GLU A 191 -16.74 5.55 -0.61
N ASN A 192 -15.49 6.01 -0.47
CA ASN A 192 -14.27 5.33 -0.92
C ASN A 192 -13.62 4.47 0.17
N ILE A 193 -14.22 4.40 1.36
CA ILE A 193 -13.68 3.73 2.54
C ILE A 193 -14.76 2.83 3.12
N THR A 194 -14.36 1.64 3.55
CA THR A 194 -15.19 0.79 4.40
C THR A 194 -14.64 0.81 5.82
N VAL A 195 -15.51 1.14 6.77
CA VAL A 195 -15.23 1.07 8.22
C VAL A 195 -16.13 0.01 8.81
N ASP A 196 -15.53 -0.98 9.46
CA ASP A 196 -16.23 -2.03 10.21
C ASP A 196 -15.85 -1.91 11.69
N SER A 197 -16.84 -1.53 12.52
CA SER A 197 -16.70 -1.42 13.97
C SER A 197 -17.53 -2.48 14.71
N SER A 198 -17.74 -3.64 14.11
CA SER A 198 -18.65 -4.68 14.61
C SER A 198 -18.19 -5.37 15.89
N ARG A 199 -16.89 -5.33 16.23
CA ARG A 199 -16.33 -6.02 17.40
C ARG A 199 -16.06 -5.04 18.54
N ARG A 200 -16.96 -5.02 19.51
CA ARG A 200 -16.86 -4.30 20.77
C ARG A 200 -17.15 -5.23 21.93
N GLU A 201 -16.25 -5.27 22.89
CA GLU A 201 -16.38 -6.07 24.11
C GLU A 201 -16.19 -5.17 25.33
N ILE A 202 -17.06 -5.33 26.33
CA ILE A 202 -16.99 -4.60 27.61
C ILE A 202 -16.79 -5.63 28.71
N SER A 203 -15.84 -5.38 29.62
CA SER A 203 -15.52 -6.28 30.72
C SER A 203 -15.40 -5.52 32.04
N ASN A 204 -15.85 -6.16 33.13
CA ASN A 204 -15.70 -5.66 34.50
C ASN A 204 -14.60 -6.40 35.27
N LYS A 205 -13.69 -7.07 34.55
CA LYS A 205 -12.61 -7.89 35.12
C LYS A 205 -11.36 -7.09 35.52
N ILE A 206 -11.42 -5.76 35.53
CA ILE A 206 -10.34 -4.94 36.08
C ILE A 206 -10.54 -4.80 37.59
N LYS A 207 -9.51 -5.12 38.36
CA LYS A 207 -9.43 -4.77 39.77
C LYS A 207 -8.64 -3.46 39.90
N ILE A 208 -9.24 -2.46 40.54
CA ILE A 208 -8.60 -1.17 40.81
C ILE A 208 -8.28 -1.11 42.30
N SER A 209 -7.06 -0.70 42.63
CA SER A 209 -6.62 -0.45 44.00
C SER A 209 -6.10 0.97 44.16
N ARG A 210 -6.59 1.67 45.18
CA ARG A 210 -6.07 2.99 45.58
C ARG A 210 -4.87 2.79 46.52
N MET A 211 -3.74 3.40 46.19
CA MET A 211 -2.50 3.36 46.93
C MET A 211 -2.16 4.78 47.40
N GLY A 212 -2.34 5.05 48.69
CA GLY A 212 -2.06 6.36 49.30
C GLY A 212 -1.10 6.28 50.47
N PHE A 213 -0.71 7.45 51.00
CA PHE A 213 0.09 7.58 52.23
C PHE A 213 -0.63 7.11 53.50
N LEU A 214 -1.97 7.03 53.46
CA LEU A 214 -2.79 6.45 54.53
C LEU A 214 -3.00 4.96 54.22
N LYS A 215 -2.71 4.09 55.20
CA LYS A 215 -2.58 2.62 55.13
C LYS A 215 -3.77 1.81 54.57
N ASP A 216 -4.84 2.45 54.11
CA ASP A 216 -6.06 1.75 53.69
C ASP A 216 -6.07 1.52 52.18
N ILE A 217 -5.96 0.25 51.79
CA ILE A 217 -6.10 -0.20 50.40
C ILE A 217 -7.58 -0.45 50.12
N PHE A 218 -8.18 0.38 49.27
CA PHE A 218 -9.54 0.17 48.77
C PHE A 218 -9.53 -0.56 47.45
N TYR A 219 -10.42 -1.54 47.28
CA TYR A 219 -10.59 -2.31 46.05
C TYR A 219 -11.91 -1.98 45.37
N PHE A 220 -11.84 -1.72 44.06
CA PHE A 220 -13.00 -1.45 43.21
C PHE A 220 -12.97 -2.34 41.98
N LYS A 221 -14.15 -2.59 41.39
CA LYS A 221 -14.24 -3.18 40.04
C LYS A 221 -14.25 -2.04 39.03
N GLY A 222 -13.26 -2.04 38.14
CA GLY A 222 -13.19 -1.15 36.98
C GLY A 222 -13.95 -1.71 35.78
N VAL A 223 -14.08 -0.89 34.74
CA VAL A 223 -14.62 -1.29 33.44
C VAL A 223 -13.51 -1.15 32.40
N SER A 224 -13.31 -2.18 31.60
CA SER A 224 -12.56 -2.10 30.34
C SER A 224 -13.45 -2.21 29.14
N LYS A 225 -12.92 -1.71 28.03
CA LYS A 225 -13.49 -1.89 26.72
C LYS A 225 -12.39 -2.25 25.73
N LEU A 226 -12.62 -3.31 24.96
CA LEU A 226 -11.88 -3.62 23.74
C LEU A 226 -12.76 -3.24 22.55
N GLU A 227 -12.20 -2.49 21.62
CA GLU A 227 -12.86 -2.22 20.35
C GLU A 227 -11.88 -2.41 19.20
N ASN A 228 -12.31 -3.21 18.22
CA ASN A 228 -11.58 -3.45 17.00
C ASN A 228 -12.28 -2.73 15.84
N ILE A 229 -11.51 -1.95 15.11
CA ILE A 229 -11.97 -1.14 13.99
C ILE A 229 -11.22 -1.60 12.75
N GLY A 230 -11.91 -2.28 11.85
CA GLY A 230 -11.41 -2.59 10.52
C GLY A 230 -11.58 -1.37 9.62
N ILE A 231 -10.50 -0.90 9.01
CA ILE A 231 -10.55 0.19 8.03
C ILE A 231 -9.85 -0.27 6.76
N LYS A 232 -10.58 -0.26 5.65
CA LYS A 232 -10.05 -0.62 4.34
C LYS A 232 -10.50 0.37 3.26
N PRO A 233 -9.70 0.56 2.19
CA PRO A 233 -10.21 1.18 0.98
C PRO A 233 -11.41 0.37 0.49
N LYS A 234 -12.40 1.04 -0.12
CA LYS A 234 -13.47 0.33 -0.77
C LYS A 234 -12.91 -0.48 -1.95
N GLU A 235 -13.39 -1.71 -2.08
CA GLU A 235 -12.99 -2.59 -3.16
C GLU A 235 -13.44 -2.01 -4.49
N ILE A 236 -12.50 -1.86 -5.42
CA ILE A 236 -12.79 -1.41 -6.79
C ILE A 236 -13.39 -2.58 -7.59
N LYS A 237 -13.02 -3.81 -7.23
CA LYS A 237 -13.54 -5.07 -7.79
C LYS A 237 -13.73 -6.10 -6.68
N SER A 238 -14.69 -7.02 -6.84
CA SER A 238 -15.05 -8.04 -5.85
C SER A 238 -13.94 -9.04 -5.46
N TYR A 239 -12.82 -9.06 -6.19
CA TYR A 239 -11.66 -9.90 -5.92
C TYR A 239 -10.41 -9.09 -5.59
N ASP A 240 -10.55 -7.77 -5.47
CA ASP A 240 -9.45 -6.87 -5.20
C ASP A 240 -9.19 -6.79 -3.69
N ASN A 241 -8.15 -7.45 -3.20
CA ASN A 241 -7.68 -7.31 -1.82
C ASN A 241 -6.94 -5.98 -1.61
N ASN A 242 -7.58 -4.84 -1.93
CA ASN A 242 -6.98 -3.53 -1.64
C ASN A 242 -6.95 -3.34 -0.12
N THR A 243 -5.74 -3.10 0.40
CA THR A 243 -5.50 -2.89 1.83
C THR A 243 -4.66 -1.67 2.03
N PHE A 244 -4.86 -1.01 3.17
CA PHE A 244 -3.98 0.05 3.63
C PHE A 244 -2.74 -0.56 4.28
N LYS A 245 -1.59 -0.02 3.93
CA LYS A 245 -0.33 -0.15 4.67
C LYS A 245 -0.12 1.08 5.51
N VAL A 246 0.27 0.89 6.76
CA VAL A 246 0.61 1.99 7.68
C VAL A 246 2.01 2.51 7.35
N ILE A 247 2.12 3.82 7.18
CA ILE A 247 3.39 4.52 6.99
C ILE A 247 3.90 5.06 8.32
N ASN A 248 3.02 5.74 9.05
CA ASN A 248 3.37 6.42 10.30
C ASN A 248 2.16 6.51 11.22
N ILE A 249 2.41 6.61 12.52
CA ILE A 249 1.39 6.81 13.54
C ILE A 249 1.84 7.98 14.40
N ASP A 250 1.01 9.02 14.42
CA ASP A 250 1.23 10.23 15.20
C ASP A 250 0.23 10.28 16.35
N GLY A 251 0.76 10.37 17.57
CA GLY A 251 0.00 10.33 18.80
C GLY A 251 0.90 10.34 20.04
N PRO A 252 0.32 10.57 21.22
CA PRO A 252 1.05 10.54 22.47
C PRO A 252 1.62 9.14 22.76
N LYS A 253 2.86 9.10 23.27
CA LYS A 253 3.57 7.87 23.66
C LYS A 253 4.15 7.93 25.08
N LYS A 254 3.78 8.94 25.87
CA LYS A 254 4.32 9.14 27.22
C LYS A 254 3.62 8.19 28.20
N ALA A 255 4.35 7.23 28.75
CA ALA A 255 3.92 6.37 29.85
C ALA A 255 5.11 5.65 30.48
N ASP A 256 5.00 5.31 31.77
CA ASP A 256 5.83 4.27 32.38
C ASP A 256 5.21 2.90 32.08
N LEU A 257 5.95 2.06 31.36
CA LEU A 257 5.49 0.73 30.91
C LEU A 257 6.15 -0.42 31.67
N ASN A 258 7.00 -0.14 32.67
CA ASN A 258 7.81 -1.16 33.36
C ASN A 258 6.97 -2.26 34.03
N THR A 259 5.70 -1.98 34.31
CA THR A 259 4.77 -2.89 35.00
C THR A 259 3.66 -3.44 34.12
N VAL A 260 3.59 -2.98 32.86
CA VAL A 260 2.57 -3.41 31.89
C VAL A 260 3.16 -4.51 31.01
N LYS A 261 2.45 -5.63 30.88
CA LYS A 261 2.87 -6.77 30.07
C LYS A 261 2.04 -6.82 28.81
N PHE A 262 2.70 -7.00 27.67
CA PHE A 262 2.06 -6.99 26.36
C PHE A 262 2.21 -8.33 25.67
N TYR A 263 1.16 -8.75 24.96
CA TYR A 263 1.25 -9.93 24.09
C TYR A 263 2.32 -9.74 23.01
N ASP A 264 3.05 -10.82 22.71
CA ASP A 264 4.16 -10.84 21.76
C ASP A 264 5.25 -9.77 22.01
N ASN A 265 5.35 -9.25 23.25
CA ASN A 265 6.20 -8.13 23.64
C ASN A 265 6.04 -6.87 22.77
N LYS A 266 4.87 -6.71 22.14
CA LYS A 266 4.59 -5.57 21.27
C LYS A 266 4.01 -4.40 22.06
N LEU A 267 4.77 -3.31 22.10
CA LEU A 267 4.30 -2.06 22.68
C LEU A 267 3.15 -1.47 21.85
N PRO A 268 2.22 -0.75 22.49
CA PRO A 268 1.19 0.01 21.80
C PRO A 268 1.80 1.12 20.95
N ASP A 269 1.11 1.47 19.86
CA ASP A 269 1.51 2.55 18.95
C ASP A 269 1.14 3.93 19.50
N VAL A 270 0.07 4.02 20.29
CA VAL A 270 -0.36 5.25 20.98
C VAL A 270 -0.77 4.90 22.39
N ILE A 271 -0.37 5.76 23.34
CA ILE A 271 -0.75 5.68 24.75
C ILE A 271 -1.29 7.02 25.20
N PHE A 272 -2.48 7.01 25.80
CA PHE A 272 -3.07 8.19 26.41
C PHE A 272 -3.46 7.91 27.87
N GLY A 273 -3.29 8.91 28.71
CA GLY A 273 -3.78 8.91 30.10
C GLY A 273 -3.09 7.93 31.06
N MET A 274 -1.88 7.48 30.73
CA MET A 274 -1.00 6.77 31.65
C MET A 274 -0.01 7.74 32.30
N GLY A 275 0.06 7.75 33.63
CA GLY A 275 1.08 8.49 34.39
C GLY A 275 0.87 10.00 34.58
N GLY A 276 -0.37 10.51 34.48
CA GLY A 276 -0.73 11.92 34.75
C GLY A 276 -2.19 12.07 35.18
N ASP A 277 -2.74 13.29 35.14
CA ASP A 277 -4.10 13.69 35.58
C ASP A 277 -5.30 12.92 34.99
N SER A 278 -5.09 12.05 34.02
CA SER A 278 -6.15 11.26 33.40
C SER A 278 -6.55 10.06 34.25
N PHE A 279 -7.87 9.89 34.39
CA PHE A 279 -8.50 8.77 35.11
C PHE A 279 -8.83 7.58 34.20
N SER A 280 -8.27 7.55 32.99
CA SER A 280 -8.46 6.47 32.02
C SER A 280 -7.16 6.24 31.28
N SER A 281 -6.77 4.98 31.14
CA SER A 281 -5.64 4.58 30.31
C SER A 281 -6.13 4.01 29.00
N TYR A 282 -5.53 4.45 27.90
CA TYR A 282 -5.90 4.07 26.55
C TYR A 282 -4.67 3.58 25.80
N PHE A 283 -4.80 2.38 25.23
CA PHE A 283 -3.77 1.72 24.46
C PHE A 283 -4.30 1.51 23.05
N VAL A 284 -3.58 2.01 22.05
CA VAL A 284 -3.88 1.75 20.65
C VAL A 284 -2.83 0.81 20.10
N PHE A 285 -3.31 -0.26 19.48
CA PHE A 285 -2.51 -1.20 18.72
C PHE A 285 -2.98 -1.13 17.27
N VAL A 286 -2.07 -0.79 16.36
CA VAL A 286 -2.33 -0.77 14.94
C VAL A 286 -1.73 -2.04 14.34
N GLY A 287 -2.59 -2.99 14.01
CA GLY A 287 -2.18 -4.25 13.41
C GLY A 287 -1.62 -4.03 12.01
N GLN A 288 -0.31 -4.20 11.84
CA GLN A 288 0.36 -4.11 10.53
C GLN A 288 0.61 -5.48 9.89
N GLN A 289 0.53 -6.56 10.66
CA GLN A 289 0.87 -7.93 10.22
C GLN A 289 -0.16 -8.94 10.73
N ARG A 290 -0.57 -9.85 9.84
CA ARG A 290 -1.42 -11.00 10.19
C ARG A 290 -0.72 -11.92 11.19
N GLY A 291 -1.50 -12.53 12.08
CA GLY A 291 -1.05 -13.71 12.83
C GLY A 291 -0.38 -13.43 14.16
N LYS A 292 -0.57 -12.25 14.76
CA LYS A 292 -0.02 -11.89 16.07
C LYS A 292 -1.12 -11.43 17.02
N TYR A 293 -0.92 -11.72 18.31
CA TYR A 293 -1.79 -11.19 19.35
C TYR A 293 -1.27 -9.82 19.78
N LEU A 294 -2.16 -8.83 19.78
CA LEU A 294 -1.88 -7.51 20.35
C LEU A 294 -2.76 -7.30 21.58
N GLY A 295 -2.27 -6.51 22.54
CA GLY A 295 -3.00 -6.18 23.75
C GLY A 295 -2.21 -6.43 25.03
N LEU A 296 -2.93 -6.45 26.15
CA LEU A 296 -2.40 -6.56 27.51
C LEU A 296 -2.47 -8.01 27.99
N MET A 297 -1.41 -8.50 28.63
CA MET A 297 -1.40 -9.84 29.22
C MET A 297 -2.15 -9.85 30.57
N PRO A 298 -2.73 -11.01 30.97
CA PRO A 298 -3.26 -11.19 32.32
C PRO A 298 -2.26 -10.79 33.40
N GLY A 299 -2.74 -10.20 34.49
CA GLY A 299 -1.90 -9.72 35.60
C GLY A 299 -1.06 -8.48 35.28
N SER A 300 -1.26 -7.83 34.12
CA SER A 300 -0.65 -6.52 33.85
C SER A 300 -1.08 -5.50 34.89
N CYS A 301 -0.12 -4.68 35.33
CA CYS A 301 -0.35 -3.63 36.31
C CYS A 301 -0.13 -2.27 35.67
N ILE A 302 -1.17 -1.45 35.60
CA ILE A 302 -1.10 -0.06 35.13
C ILE A 302 -1.10 0.84 36.37
N TYR A 303 -0.28 1.89 36.38
CA TYR A 303 -0.26 2.86 37.46
C TYR A 303 -0.60 4.25 36.93
N THR A 304 -1.46 4.97 37.63
CA THR A 304 -1.78 6.38 37.37
C THR A 304 -1.65 7.17 38.67
N VAL A 305 -1.41 8.48 38.55
CA VAL A 305 -1.27 9.37 39.71
C VAL A 305 -2.23 10.53 39.50
N GLU A 306 -3.11 10.77 40.48
CA GLU A 306 -3.95 11.97 40.50
C GLU A 306 -3.09 13.16 40.92
N GLU A 307 -2.79 14.12 40.04
CA GLU A 307 -1.77 15.16 40.31
C GLU A 307 -2.18 16.08 41.47
N THR A 308 -3.48 16.32 41.64
CA THR A 308 -4.00 17.18 42.72
C THR A 308 -3.77 16.57 44.11
N THR A 309 -3.85 15.24 44.24
CA THR A 309 -3.80 14.55 45.54
C THR A 309 -2.54 13.72 45.74
N ASN A 310 -1.73 13.53 44.68
CA ASN A 310 -0.63 12.56 44.60
C ASN A 310 -1.03 11.13 44.98
N VAL A 311 -2.30 10.78 44.82
CA VAL A 311 -2.77 9.41 45.07
C VAL A 311 -2.40 8.55 43.87
N VAL A 312 -1.75 7.43 44.15
CA VAL A 312 -1.42 6.43 43.13
C VAL A 312 -2.58 5.45 43.02
N TYR A 313 -2.99 5.14 41.80
CA TYR A 313 -3.96 4.09 41.51
C TYR A 313 -3.29 2.99 40.73
N LYS A 314 -3.53 1.74 41.13
CA LYS A 314 -3.06 0.54 40.45
C LYS A 314 -4.26 -0.19 39.84
N TYR A 315 -4.23 -0.39 38.53
CA TYR A 315 -5.13 -1.27 37.80
C TYR A 315 -4.44 -2.60 37.63
N GLU A 316 -5.12 -3.67 38.00
CA GLU A 316 -4.64 -5.03 37.84
C GLU A 316 -5.64 -5.80 37.00
N LEU A 317 -5.17 -6.31 35.86
CA LEU A 317 -5.95 -7.24 35.05
C LEU A 317 -6.06 -8.58 35.77
N ASP A 318 -7.23 -9.19 35.71
CA ASP A 318 -7.43 -10.54 36.25
C ASP A 318 -6.40 -11.54 35.67
N GLN A 319 -5.97 -12.51 36.47
CA GLN A 319 -4.98 -13.50 36.05
C GLN A 319 -5.49 -14.42 34.94
N TYR A 320 -6.80 -14.46 34.73
CA TYR A 320 -7.47 -15.20 33.66
C TYR A 320 -8.14 -14.26 32.64
N ASP A 321 -7.64 -13.02 32.53
CA ASP A 321 -8.17 -12.07 31.56
C ASP A 321 -7.79 -12.45 30.12
N ASP A 322 -8.82 -12.73 29.31
CA ASP A 322 -8.73 -12.96 27.87
C ASP A 322 -9.38 -11.85 27.04
N HIS A 323 -9.91 -10.81 27.69
CA HIS A 323 -10.67 -9.73 27.05
C HIS A 323 -9.78 -8.59 26.55
N HIS A 324 -8.56 -8.45 27.08
CA HIS A 324 -7.64 -7.38 26.69
C HIS A 324 -6.63 -7.82 25.61
N LYS A 325 -7.02 -8.76 24.75
CA LYS A 325 -6.22 -9.18 23.61
C LYS A 325 -7.07 -9.31 22.36
N THR A 326 -6.41 -9.19 21.22
CA THR A 326 -7.04 -9.36 19.91
C THR A 326 -6.06 -10.02 18.95
N PHE A 327 -6.59 -10.72 17.96
CA PHE A 327 -5.81 -11.39 16.92
C PHE A 327 -6.07 -10.70 15.58
N HIS A 328 -5.02 -10.13 14.99
CA HIS A 328 -5.17 -9.32 13.79
C HIS A 328 -5.12 -10.15 12.50
N TYR A 329 -6.09 -9.87 11.62
CA TYR A 329 -6.21 -10.48 10.28
C TYR A 329 -5.87 -9.51 9.13
N GLY A 330 -5.38 -8.31 9.41
CA GLY A 330 -5.04 -7.29 8.40
C GLY A 330 -4.76 -5.94 9.05
N LEU A 331 -4.96 -4.83 8.31
CA LEU A 331 -5.03 -3.52 8.94
C LEU A 331 -6.31 -3.43 9.76
N GLU A 332 -6.12 -3.51 11.06
CA GLU A 332 -7.18 -3.41 12.05
C GLU A 332 -6.60 -2.60 13.21
N ILE A 333 -7.36 -1.60 13.64
CA ILE A 333 -6.99 -0.71 14.72
C ILE A 333 -7.72 -1.21 15.95
N SER A 334 -6.95 -1.67 16.91
CA SER A 334 -7.47 -2.22 18.15
C SER A 334 -7.20 -1.26 19.28
N THR A 335 -8.25 -0.93 19.98
CA THR A 335 -8.25 0.08 21.01
C THR A 335 -8.66 -0.59 22.30
N ILE A 336 -7.81 -0.47 23.32
CA ILE A 336 -8.07 -0.98 24.66
C ILE A 336 -8.17 0.21 25.59
N GLN A 337 -9.34 0.36 26.20
CA GLN A 337 -9.63 1.41 27.15
C GLN A 337 -9.85 0.80 28.54
N CYS A 338 -9.15 1.32 29.53
CA CYS A 338 -9.29 0.96 30.94
C CYS A 338 -9.75 2.20 31.72
N ASN A 339 -10.99 2.19 32.23
CA ASN A 339 -11.61 3.34 32.88
C ASN A 339 -11.62 3.22 34.41
N MET A 340 -11.38 4.34 35.10
CA MET A 340 -11.60 4.44 36.56
C MET A 340 -13.00 4.95 36.92
N PRO A 341 -13.55 4.48 38.04
CA PRO A 341 -14.56 5.24 38.76
C PRO A 341 -13.89 6.41 39.52
N LEU A 342 -14.38 7.64 39.30
CA LEU A 342 -14.16 8.78 40.18
C LEU A 342 -14.97 8.62 41.47
N MET A 343 -14.31 8.87 42.60
CA MET A 343 -14.99 9.11 43.87
C MET A 343 -15.29 10.61 43.98
N ASN A 344 -16.55 10.99 43.76
CA ASN A 344 -17.04 12.30 44.18
C ASN A 344 -18.07 12.08 45.29
N VAL A 345 -17.70 12.48 46.51
CA VAL A 345 -18.60 12.64 47.69
C VAL A 345 -19.66 11.53 47.80
N GLY A 346 -19.22 10.30 48.06
CA GLY A 346 -20.12 9.17 48.36
C GLY A 346 -20.87 8.53 47.17
N LYS A 347 -20.58 8.94 45.93
CA LYS A 347 -21.06 8.26 44.72
C LYS A 347 -19.89 7.86 43.82
N LEU A 348 -19.91 6.62 43.34
CA LEU A 348 -19.03 6.15 42.26
C LEU A 348 -19.59 6.71 40.94
N ASN A 349 -18.93 7.73 40.39
CA ASN A 349 -19.21 8.23 39.04
C ASN A 349 -18.06 7.80 38.14
N TRP A 350 -18.31 7.34 36.92
CA TRP A 350 -17.21 7.07 35.98
C TRP A 350 -16.56 8.40 35.55
N CYS A 351 -15.24 8.42 35.32
CA CYS A 351 -14.53 9.65 35.00
C CYS A 351 -15.11 10.39 33.77
N ASN A 352 -15.01 11.72 33.82
CA ASN A 352 -15.66 12.67 32.91
C ASN A 352 -15.50 12.28 31.43
N GLN A 353 -16.62 12.35 30.72
CA GLN A 353 -16.82 11.96 29.31
C GLN A 353 -16.19 12.93 28.29
N ASN A 354 -15.29 13.83 28.73
CA ASN A 354 -14.84 14.99 27.94
C ASN A 354 -13.35 14.96 27.57
N GLU A 355 -12.57 14.00 28.09
CA GLU A 355 -11.26 13.72 27.48
C GLU A 355 -11.53 13.06 26.12
N ASN A 356 -10.73 13.37 25.09
CA ASN A 356 -10.82 12.74 23.78
C ASN A 356 -9.40 12.32 23.38
N ALA A 357 -9.24 11.06 22.97
CA ALA A 357 -7.98 10.58 22.43
C ALA A 357 -8.03 10.77 20.92
N THR A 358 -7.24 11.71 20.41
CA THR A 358 -7.09 11.91 18.98
C THR A 358 -5.71 11.43 18.55
N PHE A 359 -5.67 10.54 17.56
CA PHE A 359 -4.43 10.11 16.92
C PHE A 359 -4.62 9.99 15.40
N LYS A 360 -3.50 10.04 14.69
CA LYS A 360 -3.47 10.02 13.23
C LYS A 360 -2.65 8.83 12.74
N VAL A 361 -3.16 8.14 11.73
CA VAL A 361 -2.49 7.05 11.06
C VAL A 361 -2.31 7.43 9.60
N ASP A 362 -1.06 7.65 9.19
CA ASP A 362 -0.70 7.82 7.79
C ASP A 362 -0.77 6.47 7.09
N VAL A 363 -1.57 6.37 6.03
CA VAL A 363 -1.77 5.14 5.27
C VAL A 363 -1.50 5.33 3.79
N ILE A 364 -1.17 4.23 3.13
CA ILE A 364 -1.08 4.13 1.67
C ILE A 364 -1.75 2.84 1.21
N ASP A 365 -2.56 2.91 0.17
CA ASP A 365 -3.23 1.74 -0.38
C ASP A 365 -2.32 0.94 -1.34
N SER A 366 -2.84 -0.16 -1.87
CA SER A 366 -2.08 -1.02 -2.79
C SER A 366 -1.82 -0.39 -4.16
N TYR A 367 -2.41 0.77 -4.44
CA TYR A 367 -2.22 1.56 -5.66
C TYR A 367 -1.38 2.83 -5.42
N GLY A 368 -0.83 3.00 -4.22
CA GLY A 368 0.02 4.15 -3.90
C GLY A 368 -0.75 5.41 -3.49
N THR A 369 -2.09 5.35 -3.42
CA THR A 369 -2.92 6.46 -2.96
C THR A 369 -2.74 6.62 -1.46
N SER A 370 -2.41 7.82 -1.00
CA SER A 370 -2.08 8.10 0.41
C SER A 370 -3.24 8.83 1.10
N GLY A 371 -3.38 8.60 2.40
CA GLY A 371 -4.38 9.29 3.23
C GLY A 371 -3.98 9.36 4.69
N ILE A 372 -4.71 10.16 5.46
CA ILE A 372 -4.58 10.27 6.91
C ILE A 372 -5.88 9.84 7.54
N ILE A 373 -5.84 8.78 8.34
CA ILE A 373 -6.97 8.36 9.18
C ILE A 373 -6.81 9.06 10.52
N THR A 374 -7.78 9.91 10.86
CA THR A 374 -7.90 10.53 12.19
C THR A 374 -8.95 9.77 12.97
N ILE A 375 -8.58 9.30 14.15
CA ILE A 375 -9.49 8.61 15.07
C ILE A 375 -9.61 9.46 16.32
N GLU A 376 -10.84 9.86 16.62
CA GLU A 376 -11.20 10.51 17.86
C GLU A 376 -12.03 9.54 18.70
N SER A 377 -11.44 9.06 19.79
CA SER A 377 -12.14 8.20 20.74
C SER A 377 -12.73 9.04 21.85
N HIS A 378 -14.06 8.97 21.99
CA HIS A 378 -14.81 9.66 23.04
C HIS A 378 -15.02 8.74 24.24
N TYR A 379 -14.85 9.26 25.45
CA TYR A 379 -14.84 8.45 26.68
C TYR A 379 -16.26 8.26 27.24
N GLY A 380 -16.60 7.04 27.65
CA GLY A 380 -17.86 6.74 28.35
C GLY A 380 -18.45 5.36 28.05
N ILE A 381 -19.60 5.08 28.68
CA ILE A 381 -20.37 3.82 28.55
C ILE A 381 -20.88 3.63 27.10
N SER A 382 -21.09 4.73 26.37
CA SER A 382 -21.56 4.76 24.97
C SER A 382 -20.51 5.33 24.01
N SER A 383 -19.22 5.13 24.32
CA SER A 383 -18.08 5.64 23.54
C SER A 383 -18.29 5.46 22.03
N LYS A 384 -18.30 6.59 21.32
CA LYS A 384 -18.28 6.69 19.86
C LYS A 384 -16.84 6.97 19.44
N ASN A 385 -16.39 6.30 18.39
CA ASN A 385 -15.19 6.73 17.69
C ASN A 385 -15.64 7.52 16.47
N ASN A 386 -15.18 8.76 16.35
CA ASN A 386 -15.30 9.48 15.10
C ASN A 386 -14.08 9.13 14.26
N ILE A 387 -14.32 8.69 13.04
CA ILE A 387 -13.26 8.34 12.10
C ILE A 387 -13.42 9.28 10.92
N THR A 388 -12.40 10.09 10.69
CA THR A 388 -12.32 10.96 9.52
C THR A 388 -11.09 10.59 8.75
N ILE A 389 -11.21 10.48 7.43
CA ILE A 389 -10.08 10.18 6.57
C ILE A 389 -9.94 11.36 5.62
N ASN A 390 -8.72 11.83 5.44
CA ASN A 390 -8.40 12.94 4.54
C ASN A 390 -7.39 12.46 3.49
N GLY A 391 -7.56 12.88 2.23
CA GLY A 391 -6.53 12.72 1.21
C GLY A 391 -5.27 13.54 1.52
N LYS A 392 -4.10 13.08 1.06
CA LYS A 392 -2.84 13.84 1.11
C LYS A 392 -2.54 14.48 -0.23
#